data_AF-A0A5N3QYJ5-F1
#
_entry.id   AF-A0A5N3QYJ5-F1
#
_cell.length_a   1.000
_cell.length_b   1.000
_cell.length_c   1.000
_cell.angle_alpha   90.00
_cell.angle_beta   90.00
_cell.angle_gamma   90.00
#
_symmetry.space_group_name_H-M   'P 1'
#
loop_
_entity.id
_entity.type
_entity.pdbx_description
1 polymer ?
#
loop_
_entity_poly.entity_id
_entity_poly.type
_entity_poly.pdbx_seq_one_letter_code
_entity_poly.pdbx_strand_id
1 'polypeptide(L)' 'MLLTIPELQNGELVFVGHSFGGLVIKQLLRHASDQRSEREEVSSFLSRVKKIVFLGTPHTGSSLATFSDRLRVY' A
#
# COMPACT_ATOMS: atom_id res chain seq x y z
N MET A 1 -6.11 2.05 -12.24
CA MET A 1 -6.02 3.48 -11.87
C MET A 1 -4.58 3.98 -11.72
N LEU A 2 -3.62 3.20 -11.19
CA LEU A 2 -2.19 3.59 -11.21
C LEU A 2 -1.50 3.28 -12.55
N LEU A 3 -1.88 2.20 -13.23
CA LEU A 3 -1.37 1.80 -14.55
C LEU A 3 -1.82 2.73 -15.70
N THR A 4 -2.78 3.61 -15.45
CA THR A 4 -3.35 4.53 -16.45
C THR A 4 -2.61 5.86 -16.51
N ILE A 5 -1.65 6.09 -15.60
CA ILE A 5 -0.81 7.28 -15.55
C ILE A 5 0.42 7.01 -16.43
N PRO A 6 0.59 7.67 -17.58
CA PRO A 6 1.65 7.36 -18.54
C PRO A 6 3.04 7.49 -17.94
N GLU A 7 3.24 8.42 -17.01
CA GLU A 7 4.51 8.63 -16.29
C GLU A 7 4.87 7.45 -15.38
N LEU A 8 3.88 6.66 -14.95
CA LEU A 8 4.08 5.49 -14.09
C LEU A 8 4.12 4.18 -14.88
N GLN A 9 4.02 4.21 -16.21
CA GLN A 9 4.10 3.02 -17.06
C GLN A 9 5.50 2.43 -17.15
N ASN A 10 6.55 3.21 -16.86
CA ASN A 10 7.95 2.78 -16.92
C ASN A 10 8.78 3.31 -15.74
N GLY A 11 9.92 2.69 -15.43
CA GLY A 11 10.84 3.12 -14.37
C GLY A 11 10.60 2.53 -12.98
N GLU A 12 11.48 2.77 -12.02
CA GLU A 12 11.34 2.20 -10.67
C GLU A 12 10.24 2.91 -9.86
N LEU A 13 9.49 2.15 -9.07
CA LEU A 13 8.44 2.66 -8.21
C LEU A 13 8.88 2.60 -6.74
N VAL A 14 8.78 3.76 -6.08
CA VAL A 14 9.00 3.91 -4.64
C VAL A 14 7.74 4.48 -4.03
N PHE A 15 7.14 3.76 -3.09
CA PHE A 15 5.97 4.22 -2.37
C PHE A 15 6.35 4.84 -1.03
N VAL A 16 5.76 5.98 -0.69
CA VAL A 16 5.86 6.60 0.63
C VAL A 16 4.46 6.72 1.20
N GLY A 17 4.16 5.91 2.20
CA GLY A 17 2.88 5.92 2.90
C GLY A 17 2.97 6.69 4.21
N HIS A 18 2.18 7.75 4.35
CA HIS A 18 2.00 8.45 5.62
C HIS A 18 0.67 8.06 6.28
N SER A 19 0.68 7.79 7.58
CA SER A 19 -0.52 7.45 8.36
C SER A 19 -1.31 6.32 7.67
N PHE A 20 -2.60 6.53 7.40
CA PHE A 20 -3.48 5.60 6.68
C PHE A 20 -3.01 5.25 5.26
N GLY A 21 -2.28 6.15 4.58
CA GLY A 21 -1.79 5.92 3.22
C GLY A 21 -0.91 4.67 3.11
N GLY A 22 -0.18 4.31 4.16
CA GLY A 22 0.60 3.06 4.18
C GLY A 22 -0.26 1.80 4.21
N LEU A 23 -1.46 1.85 4.79
CA LEU A 23 -2.44 0.74 4.71
C LEU A 23 -3.02 0.63 3.30
N VAL A 24 -3.30 1.75 2.66
CA VAL A 24 -3.76 1.77 1.26
C VAL A 24 -2.73 1.13 0.33
N ILE A 25 -1.45 1.48 0.49
CA ILE A 25 -0.35 0.87 -0.26
C ILE A 25 -0.27 -0.65 -0.01
N LYS A 26 -0.36 -1.09 1.24
CA LYS A 26 -0.39 -2.53 1.57
C LYS A 26 -1.55 -3.25 0.87
N GLN A 27 -2.74 -2.68 0.93
CA GLN A 27 -3.94 -3.27 0.32
C GLN A 27 -3.81 -3.32 -1.21
N LEU A 28 -3.30 -2.25 -1.81
CA LEU A 28 -3.03 -2.21 -3.25
C LEU A 28 -2.06 -3.30 -3.70
N LEU A 29 -0.94 -3.47 -2.99
CA LEU A 29 0.05 -4.48 -3.34
C LEU A 29 -0.46 -5.91 -3.13
N ARG A 30 -1.30 -6.11 -2.11
CA ARG A 30 -1.97 -7.40 -1.89
C ARG A 30 -2.90 -7.76 -3.05
N HIS A 31 -3.80 -6.86 -3.44
CA HIS A 31 -4.70 -7.07 -4.59
C HIS A 31 -3.93 -7.28 -5.89
N ALA A 32 -2.85 -6.52 -6.11
CA ALA A 32 -1.98 -6.70 -7.26
C ALA A 32 -1.29 -8.07 -7.24
N SER A 33 -0.83 -8.55 -6.08
CA SER A 33 -0.22 -9.87 -5.94
C SER A 33 -1.22 -10.98 -6.25
N ASP A 34 -2.47 -10.85 -5.80
CA ASP A 34 -3.52 -11.84 -6.05
C ASP A 34 -3.85 -11.93 -7.55
N GLN A 35 -3.75 -10.82 -8.30
CA GLN A 35 -4.02 -10.76 -9.75
C GLN A 35 -2.78 -11.00 -10.63
N ARG A 36 -1.60 -11.22 -10.03
CA ARG A 36 -0.32 -11.28 -10.75
C ARG A 36 -0.29 -12.35 -11.85
N SER A 37 -0.89 -13.50 -11.59
CA SER A 37 -0.89 -14.64 -12.52
C SER A 37 -1.85 -14.44 -13.71
N GLU A 38 -2.81 -13.54 -13.59
CA GLU A 38 -3.87 -13.32 -14.59
C GLU A 38 -3.58 -12.12 -15.49
N ARG A 39 -2.73 -11.19 -15.05
CA ARG A 39 -2.47 -9.92 -15.75
C ARG A 39 -0.98 -9.60 -15.79
N GLU A 40 -0.40 -9.68 -16.98
CA GLU A 40 1.03 -9.40 -17.22
C GLU A 40 1.41 -7.96 -16.84
N GLU A 41 0.53 -6.99 -17.10
CA GLU A 41 0.72 -5.58 -16.72
C GLU A 41 0.86 -5.41 -15.19
N VAL A 42 0.10 -6.19 -14.41
CA VAL A 42 0.17 -6.17 -12.95
C VAL A 42 1.45 -6.83 -12.46
N SER A 43 1.89 -7.91 -13.10
CA SER A 43 3.18 -8.55 -12.82
C SER A 43 4.35 -7.60 -13.11
N SER A 44 4.31 -6.89 -14.24
CA SER A 44 5.29 -5.86 -14.60
C SER A 44 5.31 -4.72 -13.58
N PHE A 45 4.15 -4.20 -13.19
CA PHE A 45 4.02 -3.20 -12.13
C PHE A 45 4.65 -3.66 -10.81
N LEU A 46 4.33 -4.87 -10.33
CA LEU A 46 4.89 -5.41 -9.09
C LEU A 46 6.41 -5.57 -9.16
N SER A 47 6.96 -5.96 -10.32
CA SER A 47 8.41 -6.11 -10.51
C SER A 47 9.17 -4.78 -10.36
N ARG A 48 8.48 -3.67 -10.61
CA ARG A 48 9.01 -2.31 -10.56
C ARG A 48 8.90 -1.68 -9.18
N VAL A 49 8.10 -2.23 -8.27
CA VAL A 49 8.03 -1.77 -6.88
C VAL A 49 9.29 -2.21 -6.14
N LYS A 50 10.25 -1.31 -5.98
CA LYS A 50 11.54 -1.63 -5.35
C LYS A 50 11.59 -1.30 -3.86
N LYS A 51 10.92 -0.23 -3.45
CA LYS A 51 10.98 0.27 -2.07
C LYS A 51 9.62 0.78 -1.61
N ILE A 52 9.36 0.59 -0.32
CA ILE A 52 8.18 1.12 0.35
C ILE A 52 8.64 1.71 1.69
N VAL A 53 8.32 2.98 1.91
CA VAL A 53 8.62 3.72 3.13
C VAL A 53 7.31 4.01 3.84
N PHE A 54 7.28 3.81 5.16
CA PHE A 54 6.12 4.05 5.99
C PHE A 54 6.43 5.07 7.07
N LEU A 55 5.59 6.10 7.18
CA LEU A 55 5.72 7.20 8.12
C LEU A 55 4.47 7.24 9.00
N GLY A 56 4.59 6.80 10.25
CA GLY A 56 3.47 6.78 11.20
C GLY A 56 2.30 5.89 10.77
N THR A 57 2.53 4.86 9.95
CA THR A 57 1.47 3.96 9.47
C THR A 57 1.10 2.93 10.54
N PRO A 58 -0.19 2.78 10.87
CA PRO A 58 -0.68 1.75 11.78
C PRO A 58 -0.59 0.35 11.15
N HIS A 59 0.54 -0.33 11.30
CA HIS A 59 0.85 -1.57 10.55
C HIS A 59 0.11 -2.85 10.97
N THR A 60 -0.35 -2.95 12.21
CA THR A 60 -0.82 -4.19 12.88
C THR A 60 -2.27 -4.10 13.34
N GLY A 61 -3.07 -3.26 12.68
CA GLY A 61 -4.25 -2.69 13.33
C GLY A 61 -3.81 -1.46 14.12
N SER A 62 -4.63 -0.43 14.08
CA SER A 62 -4.21 0.88 14.52
C SER A 62 -3.92 0.90 16.01
N SER A 63 -2.85 1.61 16.39
CA SER A 63 -2.77 2.20 17.73
C SER A 63 -4.03 3.02 18.06
N LEU A 64 -4.86 3.37 17.08
CA LEU A 64 -6.20 3.96 17.25
C LEU A 64 -7.27 2.94 17.68
N ALA A 65 -7.15 1.65 17.41
CA ALA A 65 -7.98 0.62 18.04
C ALA A 65 -7.62 0.47 19.52
N THR A 66 -6.33 0.53 19.86
CA THR A 66 -5.86 0.58 21.25
C THR A 66 -6.23 1.90 21.95
N PHE A 67 -6.28 3.03 21.23
CA PHE A 67 -6.79 4.31 21.75
C PHE A 67 -8.31 4.30 21.91
N SER A 68 -9.05 3.66 21.00
CA SER A 68 -10.49 3.44 21.11
C SER A 68 -10.85 2.52 22.28
N ASP A 69 -10.00 1.54 22.63
CA ASP A 69 -10.12 0.75 23.85
C ASP A 69 -9.80 1.58 25.10
N ARG A 70 -8.83 2.50 25.03
CA ARG A 70 -8.52 3.44 26.13
C ARG A 70 -9.56 4.55 26.34
N LEU A 71 -10.34 4.88 25.31
CA LEU A 71 -11.47 5.82 25.39
C LEU A 71 -12.82 5.14 25.66
N ARG A 72 -12.85 3.81 25.79
CA ARG A 72 -14.07 3.05 26.12
C ARG A 72 -14.33 2.93 27.63
N VAL A 73 -13.67 3.76 28.44
CA VAL A 73 -13.98 3.99 29.86
C VAL A 73 -13.81 5.48 30.16
N TYR A 74 -14.74 6.29 29.66
CA TYR A 74 -15.36 7.39 30.40
C TYR A 74 -16.69 7.75 29.76
#